data_AF-A0A061H6G8-F1
#
_entry.id   AF-A0A061H6G8-F1
#
_cell.length_a   1.000
_cell.length_b   1.000
_cell.length_c   1.000
_cell.angle_alpha   90.00
_cell.angle_beta   90.00
_cell.angle_gamma   90.00
#
_symmetry.space_group_name_H-M   'P 1'
#
loop_
_entity.id
_entity.type
_entity.pdbx_description
1 polymer ?
#
loop_
_entity_poly.entity_id
_entity_poly.type
_entity_poly.pdbx_seq_one_letter_code
_entity_poly.pdbx_strand_id
1 'polypeptide(L)'
;MPTHALSRAQSDFFLSGLTADPAQRHDGRSLLAFRPLHVESDIAAQANGSATVNLGGTHVVCGVKAEVRSFADDLEDQEADDLAGDDDYDDLDADQDGDGTPSTGRGKVKCSIECSQSILHTFDARHIDTLTASLTSTVSSVFSARSSPIPLSQLVIIPRAKHWTLYVDILVTSLSGGNLFDAVFAAIFAALYGTRVPTTRGVAFEAPSTVSATGDDGSTRGAFENVKGDLDQMGIKGLLRSNKEAAQARGAAAGDGAGTKAASNKIVDFELENQQDEGFRLEARENVPLCITVNVLPKTYLLDATIDEEACIPSRVHVIASRTGRIHAVKVQGSQEIASGRINEAIRIGTTQASRLADALRAQLDAEAGDDEDQEEGEEGEEVDGMALDV
;
A
#
# COMPACT_ATOMS: atom_id res chain seq x y z
N MET A 1 25.12 23.74 1.12
CA MET A 1 25.93 23.16 2.21
C MET A 1 25.16 21.96 2.70
N PRO A 2 25.68 20.73 2.72
CA PRO A 2 24.98 19.64 3.42
C PRO A 2 24.97 20.03 4.91
N THR A 3 23.80 20.32 5.47
CA THR A 3 23.65 20.92 6.80
C THR A 3 23.78 19.90 7.94
N HIS A 4 23.80 18.61 7.63
CA HIS A 4 24.00 17.53 8.61
C HIS A 4 25.27 16.71 8.34
N ALA A 5 26.42 17.38 8.18
CA ALA A 5 27.72 16.73 8.15
C ALA A 5 28.36 16.79 9.54
N LEU A 6 28.42 15.65 10.23
CA LEU A 6 29.13 15.54 11.50
C LEU A 6 30.62 15.86 11.33
N SER A 7 31.20 16.55 12.31
CA SER A 7 32.65 16.72 12.36
C SER A 7 33.32 15.38 12.65
N ARG A 8 34.54 15.20 12.16
CA ARG A 8 35.30 13.97 12.39
C ARG A 8 35.45 13.62 13.87
N ALA A 9 35.65 14.64 14.73
CA ALA A 9 35.72 14.45 16.17
C ALA A 9 34.40 13.97 16.78
N GLN A 10 33.25 14.47 16.28
CA GLN A 10 31.93 13.98 16.70
C GLN A 10 31.71 12.55 16.22
N SER A 11 32.03 12.22 14.96
CA SER A 11 31.91 10.85 14.47
C SER A 11 32.76 9.87 15.26
N ASP A 12 34.01 10.23 15.55
CA ASP A 12 34.91 9.42 16.36
C ASP A 12 34.38 9.27 17.80
N PHE A 13 33.78 10.33 18.37
CA PHE A 13 33.15 10.28 19.68
C PHE A 13 31.99 9.27 19.72
N PHE A 14 31.03 9.36 18.79
CA PHE A 14 29.91 8.42 18.72
C PHE A 14 30.38 6.98 18.50
N LEU A 15 31.30 6.76 17.56
CA LEU A 15 31.81 5.42 17.28
C LEU A 15 32.57 4.85 18.48
N SER A 16 33.36 5.68 19.19
CA SER A 16 34.07 5.25 20.41
C SER A 16 33.11 4.87 21.54
N GLY A 17 32.02 5.63 21.73
CA GLY A 17 30.99 5.31 22.74
C GLY A 17 30.24 4.03 22.43
N LEU A 18 29.85 3.83 21.17
CA LEU A 18 29.14 2.63 20.72
C LEU A 18 30.01 1.36 20.74
N THR A 19 31.32 1.50 20.65
CA THR A 19 32.28 0.37 20.65
C THR A 19 33.01 0.16 21.98
N ALA A 20 32.77 1.02 22.96
CA ALA A 20 33.28 0.89 24.33
C ALA A 20 32.74 -0.38 25.02
N ASP A 21 33.41 -0.79 26.08
CA ASP A 21 32.99 -1.91 26.94
C ASP A 21 32.87 -1.41 28.40
N PRO A 22 31.65 -1.18 28.91
CA PRO A 22 30.35 -1.38 28.26
C PRO A 22 30.03 -0.27 27.24
N ALA A 23 29.24 -0.60 26.21
CA ALA A 23 28.82 0.34 25.19
C ALA A 23 27.89 1.40 25.79
N GLN A 24 28.12 2.67 25.45
CA GLN A 24 27.33 3.80 25.94
C GLN A 24 26.73 4.58 24.76
N ARG A 25 25.40 4.65 24.72
CA ARG A 25 24.68 5.54 23.82
C ARG A 25 24.56 6.93 24.44
N HIS A 26 24.48 7.94 23.59
CA HIS A 26 24.34 9.33 24.00
C HIS A 26 23.06 9.62 24.81
N ASP A 27 22.00 8.84 24.56
CA ASP A 27 20.69 8.93 25.22
C ASP A 27 20.53 7.97 26.41
N GLY A 28 21.54 7.16 26.72
CA GLY A 28 21.52 6.18 27.80
C GLY A 28 20.68 4.92 27.52
N ARG A 29 20.12 4.75 26.31
CA ARG A 29 19.39 3.53 25.95
C ARG A 29 20.33 2.34 25.73
N SER A 30 19.78 1.13 25.80
CA SER A 30 20.51 -0.06 25.35
C SER A 30 20.66 -0.06 23.83
N LEU A 31 21.64 -0.80 23.31
CA LEU A 31 21.89 -0.91 21.86
C LEU A 31 20.72 -1.54 21.08
N LEU A 32 19.89 -2.35 21.73
CA LEU A 32 18.77 -3.06 21.10
C LEU A 32 17.40 -2.48 21.49
N ALA A 33 17.36 -1.30 22.12
CA ALA A 33 16.13 -0.66 22.55
C ALA A 33 15.69 0.44 21.58
N PHE A 34 14.40 0.45 21.26
CA PHE A 34 13.74 1.48 20.48
C PHE A 34 13.38 2.70 21.34
N ARG A 35 13.19 3.86 20.70
CA ARG A 35 12.53 5.02 21.30
C ARG A 35 11.03 4.73 21.48
N PRO A 36 10.35 5.45 22.38
CA PRO A 36 8.89 5.41 22.39
C PRO A 36 8.37 5.80 21.02
N LEU A 37 7.53 4.93 20.46
CA LEU A 37 6.85 5.12 19.19
C LEU A 37 5.43 5.54 19.51
N HIS A 38 5.04 6.75 19.10
CA HIS A 38 3.67 7.20 19.21
C HIS A 38 2.99 7.02 17.86
N VAL A 39 1.84 6.38 17.86
CA VAL A 39 1.01 6.14 16.69
C VAL A 39 -0.36 6.70 17.03
N GLU A 40 -0.97 7.39 16.08
CA GLU A 40 -2.36 7.83 16.17
C GLU A 40 -3.02 7.40 14.86
N SER A 41 -4.12 6.66 14.93
CA SER A 41 -4.94 6.34 13.76
C SER A 41 -6.02 7.39 13.51
N ASP A 42 -6.62 7.33 12.31
CA ASP A 42 -7.81 8.09 11.91
C ASP A 42 -7.70 9.63 11.96
N ILE A 43 -6.64 10.15 11.36
CA ILE A 43 -6.37 11.60 11.31
C ILE A 43 -7.05 12.26 10.09
N ALA A 44 -7.22 11.49 9.01
CA ALA A 44 -7.77 11.98 7.75
C ALA A 44 -9.12 11.33 7.45
N ALA A 45 -10.20 12.03 7.80
CA ALA A 45 -11.59 11.58 7.61
C ALA A 45 -11.99 11.27 6.14
N GLN A 46 -11.22 11.73 5.17
CA GLN A 46 -11.45 11.45 3.73
C GLN A 46 -10.75 10.18 3.25
N ALA A 47 -9.83 9.63 4.05
CA ALA A 47 -9.11 8.40 3.72
C ALA A 47 -9.85 7.18 4.25
N ASN A 48 -9.74 6.04 3.57
CA ASN A 48 -10.30 4.78 4.04
C ASN A 48 -9.58 4.25 5.28
N GLY A 49 -8.32 4.63 5.46
CA GLY A 49 -7.53 4.43 6.65
C GLY A 49 -6.43 5.48 6.69
N SER A 50 -6.06 5.96 7.87
CA SER A 50 -4.95 6.89 8.02
C SER A 50 -4.26 6.69 9.35
N ALA A 51 -2.98 7.05 9.41
CA ALA A 51 -2.23 7.03 10.64
C ALA A 51 -1.08 8.04 10.60
N THR A 52 -0.70 8.57 11.76
CA THR A 52 0.58 9.25 11.94
C THR A 52 1.45 8.49 12.92
N VAL A 53 2.75 8.60 12.71
CA VAL A 53 3.76 7.97 13.53
C VAL A 53 4.82 8.99 13.89
N ASN A 54 5.11 9.11 15.18
CA ASN A 54 6.18 9.92 15.73
C ASN A 54 7.20 9.02 16.43
N LEU A 55 8.38 8.90 15.82
CA LEU A 55 9.54 8.19 16.38
C LEU A 55 10.61 9.20 16.78
N GLY A 56 10.46 9.77 17.99
CA GLY A 56 11.47 10.61 18.63
C GLY A 56 12.07 11.70 17.74
N GLY A 57 11.24 12.37 16.93
CA GLY A 57 11.63 13.43 16.00
C GLY A 57 11.48 13.09 14.52
N THR A 58 11.28 11.82 14.17
CA THR A 58 10.88 11.39 12.83
C THR A 58 9.36 11.30 12.79
N HIS A 59 8.72 12.11 11.94
CA HIS A 59 7.27 12.21 11.85
C HIS A 59 6.82 11.83 10.44
N VAL A 60 5.96 10.82 10.37
CA VAL A 60 5.43 10.25 9.13
C VAL A 60 3.92 10.23 9.21
N VAL A 61 3.26 10.63 8.12
CA VAL A 61 1.82 10.53 7.95
C VAL A 61 1.57 9.54 6.82
N CYS A 62 0.65 8.61 6.99
CA CYS A 62 0.24 7.66 5.97
C CYS A 62 -1.28 7.71 5.80
N GLY A 63 -1.72 7.78 4.55
CA GLY A 63 -3.12 7.68 4.15
C GLY A 63 -3.31 6.50 3.20
N VAL A 64 -4.43 5.80 3.35
CA VAL A 64 -4.85 4.70 2.48
C VAL A 64 -6.17 5.09 1.84
N LYS A 65 -6.19 5.08 0.50
CA LYS A 65 -7.38 5.38 -0.28
C LYS A 65 -7.73 4.18 -1.17
N ALA A 66 -8.98 3.75 -1.13
CA ALA A 66 -9.49 2.69 -1.99
C ALA A 66 -10.21 3.28 -3.20
N GLU A 67 -9.79 2.89 -4.41
CA GLU A 67 -10.48 3.27 -5.65
C GLU A 67 -10.84 2.03 -6.46
N VAL A 68 -11.96 2.10 -7.20
CA VAL A 68 -12.33 1.02 -8.11
C VAL A 68 -11.68 1.24 -9.46
N ARG A 69 -10.90 0.26 -9.92
CA ARG A 69 -10.30 0.24 -11.25
C ARG A 69 -10.75 -0.93 -12.09
N SER A 70 -10.65 -0.76 -13.41
CA SER A 70 -10.86 -1.84 -14.36
C SER A 70 -9.55 -2.60 -14.59
N PHE A 71 -9.65 -3.91 -14.91
CA PHE A 71 -8.46 -4.67 -15.30
C PHE A 71 -7.91 -4.26 -16.68
N ALA A 72 -8.69 -3.55 -17.50
CA ALA A 72 -8.23 -3.05 -18.79
C ALA A 72 -7.31 -1.83 -18.60
N ASP A 73 -7.69 -0.88 -17.75
CA ASP A 73 -6.92 0.33 -17.43
C ASP A 73 -5.51 -0.05 -16.93
N ASP A 74 -5.46 -1.12 -16.14
CA ASP A 74 -4.24 -1.65 -15.56
C ASP A 74 -3.28 -2.29 -16.57
N LEU A 75 -3.80 -2.84 -17.67
CA LEU A 75 -2.97 -3.38 -18.76
C LEU A 75 -2.44 -2.25 -19.63
N GLU A 76 -3.25 -1.20 -19.85
CA GLU A 76 -2.83 0.01 -20.55
C GLU A 76 -1.72 0.74 -19.79
N ASP A 77 -1.83 0.85 -18.46
CA ASP A 77 -0.77 1.41 -17.60
C ASP A 77 0.55 0.62 -17.75
N GLN A 78 0.49 -0.72 -17.81
CA GLN A 78 1.68 -1.58 -17.96
C GLN A 78 2.31 -1.42 -19.35
N GLU A 79 1.50 -1.43 -20.41
CA GLU A 79 1.99 -1.22 -21.79
C GLU A 79 2.62 0.16 -21.97
N ALA A 80 2.09 1.19 -21.28
CA ALA A 80 2.65 2.53 -21.30
C ALA A 80 4.00 2.63 -20.56
N ASP A 81 4.13 1.96 -19.41
CA ASP A 81 5.41 1.88 -18.68
C ASP A 81 6.47 1.13 -19.51
N ASP A 82 6.10 0.04 -20.17
CA ASP A 82 7.00 -0.74 -21.05
C ASP A 82 7.48 0.05 -22.27
N LEU A 83 6.65 0.96 -22.81
CA LEU A 83 6.99 1.84 -23.94
C LEU A 83 7.81 3.08 -23.53
N ALA A 84 7.78 3.45 -22.25
CA ALA A 84 8.48 4.63 -21.71
C ALA A 84 9.88 4.31 -21.11
N GLY A 85 10.21 3.03 -20.90
CA GLY A 85 11.50 2.60 -20.35
C GLY A 85 12.54 2.29 -21.44
N ASP A 86 13.56 3.15 -21.60
CA ASP A 86 14.76 2.89 -22.42
C ASP A 86 15.93 2.32 -21.58
N ASP A 87 15.68 1.77 -20.38
CA ASP A 87 16.72 1.24 -19.50
C ASP A 87 16.37 -0.16 -18.98
N ASP A 88 17.04 -1.14 -19.57
CA ASP A 88 17.60 -2.39 -19.01
C ASP A 88 17.30 -2.68 -17.52
N TYR A 89 16.04 -2.95 -17.19
CA TYR A 89 15.68 -3.84 -16.09
C TYR A 89 15.15 -5.11 -16.72
N ASP A 90 16.04 -6.07 -16.83
CA ASP A 90 15.76 -7.48 -17.09
C ASP A 90 14.77 -7.95 -15.99
N ASP A 91 13.47 -7.75 -16.20
CA ASP A 91 12.44 -8.50 -15.50
C ASP A 91 12.56 -9.94 -16.03
N LEU A 92 13.53 -10.68 -15.47
CA LEU A 92 13.75 -12.09 -15.72
C LEU A 92 12.61 -12.97 -15.15
N ASP A 93 11.43 -12.40 -14.93
CA ASP A 93 10.17 -13.10 -14.69
C ASP A 93 9.38 -13.28 -16.00
N ALA A 94 10.06 -13.45 -17.13
CA ALA A 94 9.58 -14.29 -18.22
C ALA A 94 9.57 -15.76 -17.75
N ASP A 95 8.73 -16.07 -16.77
CA ASP A 95 8.56 -17.43 -16.26
C ASP A 95 7.95 -18.29 -17.36
N GLN A 96 8.77 -19.26 -17.73
CA GLN A 96 8.59 -20.37 -18.65
C GLN A 96 7.58 -21.39 -18.10
N ASP A 97 6.42 -20.93 -17.63
CA ASP A 97 5.25 -21.77 -17.41
C ASP A 97 4.36 -21.64 -18.65
N GLY A 98 4.13 -22.77 -19.33
CA GLY A 98 3.39 -22.86 -20.59
C GLY A 98 1.88 -22.59 -20.47
N ASP A 99 1.50 -21.45 -19.91
CA ASP A 99 0.19 -20.81 -20.03
C ASP A 99 0.38 -19.29 -19.86
N GLY A 100 0.45 -18.57 -20.99
CA GLY A 100 0.62 -17.11 -21.05
C GLY A 100 -0.60 -16.34 -20.52
N THR A 101 -0.96 -16.55 -19.26
CA THR A 101 -1.94 -15.74 -18.56
C THR A 101 -1.20 -14.60 -17.86
N PRO A 102 -1.47 -13.33 -18.21
CA PRO A 102 -1.00 -12.21 -17.39
C PRO A 102 -1.56 -12.41 -15.98
N SER A 103 -0.98 -11.78 -14.96
CA SER A 103 -1.46 -11.79 -13.57
C SER A 103 -2.90 -11.27 -13.44
N THR A 104 -3.89 -12.08 -13.85
CA THR A 104 -5.20 -11.64 -14.31
C THR A 104 -6.28 -11.97 -13.28
N GLY A 105 -6.52 -11.04 -12.36
CA GLY A 105 -7.76 -11.06 -11.58
C GLY A 105 -7.65 -10.83 -10.08
N ARG A 106 -6.60 -10.16 -9.57
CA ARG A 106 -6.49 -9.79 -8.15
C ARG A 106 -6.43 -8.28 -7.99
N GLY A 107 -6.81 -7.77 -6.82
CA GLY A 107 -6.64 -6.35 -6.51
C GLY A 107 -5.16 -5.94 -6.45
N LYS A 108 -4.89 -4.64 -6.47
CA LYS A 108 -3.54 -4.08 -6.45
C LYS A 108 -3.36 -3.11 -5.30
N VAL A 109 -2.11 -3.00 -4.83
CA VAL A 109 -1.70 -1.97 -3.87
C VAL A 109 -0.62 -1.13 -4.56
N LYS A 110 -0.86 0.17 -4.69
CA LYS A 110 0.10 1.14 -5.23
C LYS A 110 0.58 2.01 -4.07
N CYS A 111 1.88 2.21 -3.96
CA CYS A 111 2.47 2.98 -2.87
C CYS A 111 3.19 4.21 -3.45
N SER A 112 2.95 5.37 -2.86
CA SER A 112 3.64 6.61 -3.18
C SER A 112 4.25 7.19 -1.92
N ILE A 113 5.50 7.67 -2.02
CA ILE A 113 6.23 8.25 -0.89
C ILE A 113 6.68 9.63 -1.30
N GLU A 114 6.31 10.63 -0.50
CA GLU A 114 6.69 12.02 -0.68
C GLU A 114 7.37 12.55 0.58
N CYS A 115 8.41 13.36 0.38
CA CYS A 115 9.09 14.06 1.46
C CYS A 115 8.68 15.54 1.46
N SER A 116 8.21 16.04 2.61
CA SER A 116 7.86 17.44 2.78
C SER A 116 9.06 18.35 2.55
N GLN A 117 8.81 19.54 1.97
CA GLN A 117 9.81 20.58 1.78
C GLN A 117 10.44 21.06 3.09
N SER A 118 9.75 20.85 4.21
CA SER A 118 10.30 21.11 5.53
C SER A 118 11.54 20.28 5.85
N ILE A 119 11.83 19.18 5.16
CA ILE A 119 13.04 18.36 5.41
C ILE A 119 14.28 18.95 4.69
N LEU A 120 14.08 19.75 3.64
CA LEU A 120 15.14 20.31 2.79
C LEU A 120 16.08 21.29 3.50
N HIS A 121 15.71 21.82 4.67
CA HIS A 121 16.63 22.67 5.45
C HIS A 121 17.72 21.84 6.16
N THR A 122 17.42 20.59 6.51
CA THR A 122 18.33 19.69 7.23
C THR A 122 19.13 18.79 6.28
N PHE A 123 18.56 18.45 5.13
CA PHE A 123 19.15 17.51 4.17
C PHE A 123 19.26 18.08 2.77
N ASP A 124 20.24 17.58 2.01
CA ASP A 124 20.37 17.93 0.59
C ASP A 124 19.26 17.26 -0.23
N ALA A 125 18.72 17.97 -1.22
CA ALA A 125 17.60 17.50 -2.04
C ALA A 125 17.92 16.16 -2.73
N ARG A 126 19.14 16.02 -3.27
CA ARG A 126 19.58 14.78 -3.94
C ARG A 126 19.59 13.57 -3.03
N HIS A 127 19.93 13.79 -1.76
CA HIS A 127 19.95 12.73 -0.76
C HIS A 127 18.52 12.26 -0.46
N ILE A 128 17.59 13.21 -0.32
CA ILE A 128 16.16 12.91 -0.12
C ILE A 128 15.59 12.17 -1.34
N ASP A 129 15.92 12.58 -2.56
CA ASP A 129 15.44 11.92 -3.78
C ASP A 129 15.92 10.47 -3.85
N THR A 130 17.20 10.23 -3.53
CA THR A 130 17.79 8.88 -3.49
C THR A 130 17.14 8.02 -2.40
N LEU A 131 16.91 8.59 -1.21
CA LEU A 131 16.24 7.90 -0.12
C LEU A 131 14.79 7.56 -0.46
N THR A 132 14.06 8.51 -1.06
CA THR A 132 12.67 8.34 -1.48
C THR A 132 12.55 7.27 -2.55
N ALA A 133 13.38 7.30 -3.60
CA ALA A 133 13.41 6.26 -4.62
C ALA A 133 13.74 4.88 -4.04
N SER A 134 14.72 4.81 -3.13
CA SER A 134 15.11 3.58 -2.44
C SER A 134 13.97 3.03 -1.56
N LEU A 135 13.25 3.89 -0.84
CA LEU A 135 12.10 3.53 -0.03
C LEU A 135 10.94 3.05 -0.90
N THR A 136 10.59 3.80 -1.94
CA THR A 136 9.48 3.46 -2.86
C THR A 136 9.73 2.11 -3.51
N SER A 137 10.93 1.85 -4.04
CA SER A 137 11.29 0.53 -4.59
C SER A 137 11.15 -0.59 -3.55
N THR A 138 11.55 -0.33 -2.30
CA THR A 138 11.47 -1.34 -1.22
C THR A 138 10.02 -1.63 -0.83
N VAL A 139 9.20 -0.58 -0.67
CA VAL A 139 7.79 -0.71 -0.32
C VAL A 139 7.01 -1.38 -1.46
N SER A 140 7.20 -0.94 -2.71
CA SER A 140 6.56 -1.55 -3.88
C SER A 140 6.92 -3.03 -4.06
N SER A 141 8.17 -3.41 -3.80
CA SER A 141 8.61 -4.81 -3.83
C SER A 141 7.92 -5.68 -2.77
N VAL A 142 7.65 -5.11 -1.58
CA VAL A 142 6.98 -5.82 -0.49
C VAL A 142 5.48 -6.00 -0.74
N PHE A 143 4.83 -5.02 -1.36
CA PHE A 143 3.39 -5.05 -1.67
C PHE A 143 3.08 -5.60 -3.08
N SER A 144 4.08 -6.14 -3.77
CA SER A 144 3.92 -6.76 -5.09
C SER A 144 2.97 -7.97 -5.07
N ALA A 145 2.33 -8.26 -6.21
CA ALA A 145 1.25 -9.26 -6.31
C ALA A 145 1.65 -10.70 -5.89
N ARG A 146 2.95 -11.04 -5.95
CA ARG A 146 3.50 -12.36 -5.58
C ARG A 146 3.79 -12.48 -4.08
N SER A 147 4.13 -11.38 -3.41
CA SER A 147 4.66 -11.32 -2.04
C SER A 147 3.74 -10.57 -1.06
N SER A 148 2.60 -10.05 -1.54
CA SER A 148 1.74 -9.18 -0.76
C SER A 148 1.30 -9.86 0.55
N PRO A 149 1.44 -9.16 1.69
CA PRO A 149 1.06 -9.67 3.01
C PRO A 149 -0.45 -9.82 3.19
N ILE A 150 -1.23 -9.13 2.36
CA ILE A 150 -2.69 -9.07 2.43
C ILE A 150 -3.26 -9.90 1.28
N PRO A 151 -4.28 -10.76 1.50
CA PRO A 151 -4.89 -11.53 0.43
C PRO A 151 -5.61 -10.58 -0.55
N LEU A 152 -4.99 -10.32 -1.69
CA LEU A 152 -5.50 -9.42 -2.75
C LEU A 152 -6.77 -9.95 -3.45
N SER A 153 -7.16 -11.20 -3.18
CA SER A 153 -8.42 -11.78 -3.65
C SER A 153 -9.64 -11.09 -3.05
N GLN A 154 -9.55 -10.55 -1.82
CA GLN A 154 -10.67 -9.86 -1.16
C GLN A 154 -11.01 -8.51 -1.84
N LEU A 155 -10.06 -7.96 -2.59
CA LEU A 155 -10.19 -6.70 -3.30
C LEU A 155 -10.84 -6.87 -4.68
N VAL A 156 -11.25 -8.08 -5.07
CA VAL A 156 -11.88 -8.33 -6.37
C VAL A 156 -13.38 -8.08 -6.24
N ILE A 157 -13.89 -7.10 -6.99
CA ILE A 157 -15.32 -6.81 -7.04
C ILE A 157 -15.99 -7.73 -8.05
N ILE A 158 -15.51 -7.67 -9.30
CA ILE A 158 -15.99 -8.54 -10.37
C ILE A 158 -14.78 -9.15 -11.08
N PRO A 159 -14.66 -10.49 -11.08
CA PRO A 159 -13.52 -11.17 -11.67
C PRO A 159 -13.26 -10.71 -13.10
N ARG A 160 -12.02 -10.30 -13.37
CA ARG A 160 -11.54 -9.85 -14.69
C ARG A 160 -12.26 -8.62 -15.26
N ALA A 161 -13.08 -7.92 -14.48
CA ALA A 161 -13.71 -6.67 -14.88
C ALA A 161 -13.31 -5.49 -13.98
N LYS A 162 -13.61 -5.57 -12.68
CA LYS A 162 -13.37 -4.47 -11.71
C LYS A 162 -12.74 -4.99 -10.43
N HIS A 163 -11.81 -4.23 -9.87
CA HIS A 163 -11.16 -4.52 -8.60
C HIS A 163 -10.90 -3.23 -7.80
N TRP A 164 -10.70 -3.38 -6.50
CA TRP A 164 -10.20 -2.34 -5.63
C TRP A 164 -8.68 -2.21 -5.76
N THR A 165 -8.24 -0.98 -6.00
CA THR A 165 -6.84 -0.57 -5.91
C THR A 165 -6.67 0.28 -4.68
N LEU A 166 -5.80 -0.16 -3.77
CA LEU A 166 -5.44 0.60 -2.58
C LEU A 166 -4.22 1.48 -2.91
N TYR A 167 -4.38 2.78 -2.77
CA TYR A 167 -3.30 3.75 -2.82
C TYR A 167 -2.84 4.04 -1.40
N VAL A 168 -1.57 3.74 -1.13
CA VAL A 168 -0.91 4.03 0.13
C VAL A 168 -0.01 5.23 -0.11
N ASP A 169 -0.44 6.39 0.37
CA ASP A 169 0.29 7.64 0.25
C ASP A 169 0.99 7.93 1.57
N ILE A 170 2.29 8.16 1.50
CA ILE A 170 3.16 8.35 2.65
C ILE A 170 3.81 9.72 2.54
N LEU A 171 3.60 10.56 3.54
CA LEU A 171 4.21 11.87 3.65
C LEU A 171 5.17 11.91 4.83
N VAL A 172 6.45 12.03 4.55
CA VAL A 172 7.48 12.27 5.58
C VAL A 172 7.49 13.76 5.86
N THR A 173 7.20 14.16 7.09
CA THR A 173 7.15 15.58 7.50
C THR A 173 8.38 15.99 8.28
N SER A 174 8.97 15.09 9.08
CA SER A 174 10.22 15.36 9.79
C SER A 174 11.12 14.13 9.77
N LEU A 175 12.43 14.37 9.62
CA LEU A 175 13.48 13.34 9.62
C LEU A 175 14.56 13.58 10.69
N SER A 176 14.34 14.52 11.61
CA SER A 176 15.34 14.87 12.63
C SER A 176 15.68 13.71 13.58
N GLY A 177 14.80 12.72 13.71
CA GLY A 177 14.99 11.57 14.59
C GLY A 177 15.83 10.43 14.00
N GLY A 178 16.03 10.36 12.69
CA GLY A 178 16.62 9.19 12.01
C GLY A 178 15.68 7.98 11.93
N ASN A 179 16.20 6.82 11.49
CA ASN A 179 15.46 5.54 11.37
C ASN A 179 14.16 5.64 10.54
N LEU A 180 14.24 6.26 9.36
CA LEU A 180 13.09 6.54 8.50
C LEU A 180 12.34 5.28 8.05
N PHE A 181 13.07 4.22 7.67
CA PHE A 181 12.47 3.00 7.13
C PHE A 181 11.48 2.36 8.12
N ASP A 182 11.86 2.32 9.39
CA ASP A 182 11.04 1.71 10.44
C ASP A 182 9.78 2.54 10.71
N ALA A 183 9.94 3.87 10.83
CA ALA A 183 8.81 4.79 10.98
C ALA A 183 7.82 4.72 9.81
N VAL A 184 8.30 4.60 8.58
CA VAL A 184 7.46 4.45 7.38
C VAL A 184 6.67 3.15 7.42
N PHE A 185 7.32 2.01 7.68
CA PHE A 185 6.62 0.73 7.74
C PHE A 185 5.67 0.64 8.94
N ALA A 186 6.00 1.25 10.08
CA ALA A 186 5.08 1.38 11.20
C ALA A 186 3.84 2.22 10.84
N ALA A 187 4.01 3.31 10.07
CA ALA A 187 2.90 4.14 9.60
C ALA A 187 2.00 3.39 8.61
N ILE A 188 2.59 2.64 7.67
CA ILE A 188 1.85 1.77 6.75
C ILE A 188 1.07 0.70 7.54
N PHE A 189 1.71 0.08 8.53
CA PHE A 189 1.07 -0.93 9.37
C PHE A 189 -0.15 -0.37 10.09
N ALA A 190 -0.01 0.78 10.75
CA ALA A 190 -1.10 1.42 11.46
C ALA A 190 -2.23 1.87 10.53
N ALA A 191 -1.89 2.50 9.39
CA ALA A 191 -2.89 2.96 8.44
C ALA A 191 -3.67 1.78 7.83
N LEU A 192 -2.99 0.71 7.41
CA LEU A 192 -3.63 -0.50 6.87
C LEU A 192 -4.44 -1.28 7.93
N TYR A 193 -4.07 -1.18 9.21
CA TYR A 193 -4.80 -1.84 10.29
C TYR A 193 -6.19 -1.23 10.51
N GLY A 194 -6.29 0.10 10.37
CA GLY A 194 -7.53 0.87 10.46
C GLY A 194 -8.35 0.93 9.15
N THR A 195 -7.77 0.56 8.00
CA THR A 195 -8.44 0.69 6.71
C THR A 195 -9.76 -0.08 6.62
N ARG A 196 -10.82 0.63 6.25
CA ARG A 196 -12.15 0.07 5.92
C ARG A 196 -12.44 0.26 4.44
N VAL A 197 -12.67 -0.84 3.73
CA VAL A 197 -13.01 -0.81 2.30
C VAL A 197 -14.53 -1.00 2.15
N PRO A 198 -15.21 -0.19 1.32
CA PRO A 198 -16.66 -0.33 1.12
C PRO A 198 -17.04 -1.70 0.54
N THR A 199 -18.09 -2.30 1.08
CA THR A 199 -18.67 -3.53 0.55
C THR A 199 -19.37 -3.25 -0.77
N THR A 200 -19.07 -4.07 -1.79
CA THR A 200 -19.65 -3.93 -3.12
C THR A 200 -20.32 -5.22 -3.55
N ARG A 201 -21.41 -5.09 -4.30
CA ARG A 201 -22.09 -6.19 -4.98
C ARG A 201 -21.92 -6.05 -6.49
N GLY A 202 -21.36 -7.08 -7.12
CA GLY A 202 -21.29 -7.14 -8.57
C GLY A 202 -22.67 -7.32 -9.21
N VAL A 203 -23.06 -6.41 -10.07
CA VAL A 203 -24.29 -6.47 -10.87
C VAL A 203 -23.91 -6.68 -12.33
N ALA A 204 -24.23 -7.85 -12.88
CA ALA A 204 -24.02 -8.13 -14.28
C ALA A 204 -25.34 -7.99 -15.04
N PHE A 205 -25.41 -7.02 -15.96
CA PHE A 205 -26.51 -6.90 -16.90
C PHE A 205 -26.15 -7.59 -18.21
N GLU A 206 -26.83 -8.68 -18.52
CA GLU A 206 -26.73 -9.32 -19.83
C GLU A 206 -27.82 -8.74 -20.74
N ALA A 207 -27.42 -7.93 -21.73
CA ALA A 207 -28.37 -7.42 -22.70
C ALA A 207 -28.98 -8.60 -23.48
N PRO A 208 -30.32 -8.71 -23.59
CA PRO A 208 -30.95 -9.80 -24.33
C PRO A 208 -30.44 -9.80 -25.77
N SER A 209 -29.92 -10.94 -26.22
CA SER A 209 -29.48 -11.10 -27.60
C SER A 209 -30.68 -10.87 -28.53
N THR A 210 -30.58 -9.85 -29.38
CA THR A 210 -31.59 -9.58 -30.41
C THR A 210 -31.60 -10.76 -31.37
N VAL A 211 -32.54 -11.68 -31.19
CA VAL A 211 -32.73 -12.82 -32.09
C VAL A 211 -33.21 -12.24 -33.42
N SER A 212 -32.33 -12.23 -34.42
CA SER A 212 -32.67 -11.85 -35.79
C SER A 212 -33.52 -12.95 -36.41
N ALA A 213 -34.84 -12.89 -36.20
CA ALA A 213 -35.79 -13.66 -36.99
C ALA A 213 -35.97 -12.94 -38.33
N THR A 214 -35.35 -13.49 -39.38
CA THR A 214 -35.52 -13.07 -40.77
C THR A 214 -36.96 -13.36 -41.22
N GLY A 215 -37.79 -12.32 -41.31
CA GLY A 215 -39.07 -12.35 -42.02
C GLY A 215 -38.88 -12.01 -43.50
N ASP A 216 -39.69 -12.60 -44.37
CA ASP A 216 -39.64 -12.55 -45.85
C ASP A 216 -40.13 -11.22 -46.46
N ASP A 217 -39.89 -10.09 -45.79
CA ASP A 217 -39.90 -8.78 -46.43
C ASP A 217 -38.63 -8.05 -46.00
N GLY A 218 -38.00 -7.32 -46.92
CA GLY A 218 -36.72 -6.65 -46.68
C GLY A 218 -36.75 -5.51 -45.65
N SER A 219 -37.70 -5.47 -44.72
CA SER A 219 -37.68 -4.58 -43.56
C SER A 219 -37.19 -5.32 -42.31
N THR A 220 -35.99 -4.98 -41.86
CA THR A 220 -35.50 -5.38 -40.53
C THR A 220 -36.23 -4.55 -39.47
N ARG A 221 -37.47 -4.95 -39.15
CA ARG A 221 -38.17 -4.47 -37.95
C ARG A 221 -37.57 -5.11 -36.71
N GLY A 222 -36.49 -4.52 -36.21
CA GLY A 222 -36.00 -4.82 -34.86
C GLY A 222 -37.07 -4.44 -33.83
N ALA A 223 -37.37 -5.32 -32.89
CA ALA A 223 -38.43 -5.18 -31.88
C ALA A 223 -38.24 -4.00 -30.87
N PHE A 224 -37.39 -3.02 -31.17
CA PHE A 224 -36.97 -1.96 -30.24
C PHE A 224 -36.90 -0.56 -30.85
N GLU A 225 -37.66 -0.26 -31.92
CA GLU A 225 -37.73 1.11 -32.46
C GLU A 225 -38.30 2.13 -31.43
N ASN A 226 -39.05 1.65 -30.43
CA ASN A 226 -39.66 2.50 -29.38
C ASN A 226 -38.89 2.55 -28.05
N VAL A 227 -37.73 1.88 -27.90
CA VAL A 227 -36.98 1.78 -26.61
C VAL A 227 -35.71 2.63 -26.62
N LYS A 228 -35.62 3.57 -27.56
CA LYS A 228 -34.51 4.54 -27.58
C LYS A 228 -34.51 5.45 -26.35
N GLY A 229 -35.67 5.65 -25.71
CA GLY A 229 -35.81 6.45 -24.49
C GLY A 229 -35.39 5.73 -23.20
N ASP A 230 -35.58 4.41 -23.13
CA ASP A 230 -35.37 3.63 -21.90
C ASP A 230 -33.87 3.36 -21.63
N LEU A 231 -33.10 3.16 -22.70
CA LEU A 231 -31.64 2.97 -22.63
C LEU A 231 -30.89 4.27 -22.30
N ASP A 232 -31.46 5.42 -22.68
CA ASP A 232 -30.98 6.76 -22.31
C ASP A 232 -31.37 7.10 -20.86
N GLN A 233 -32.57 6.69 -20.39
CA GLN A 233 -32.99 6.83 -19.00
C GLN A 233 -32.17 5.99 -18.02
N MET A 234 -31.65 4.83 -18.44
CA MET A 234 -30.80 3.98 -17.61
C MET A 234 -29.30 4.37 -17.63
N GLY A 235 -28.87 5.35 -18.44
CA GLY A 235 -27.47 5.82 -18.46
C GLY A 235 -26.44 4.85 -19.08
N ILE A 236 -26.87 3.70 -19.61
CA ILE A 236 -26.00 2.58 -20.06
C ILE A 236 -25.36 2.80 -21.45
N LYS A 237 -25.79 3.84 -22.17
CA LYS A 237 -25.36 4.12 -23.55
C LYS A 237 -23.88 4.49 -23.68
N GLY A 238 -23.26 5.04 -22.63
CA GLY A 238 -21.82 5.31 -22.58
C GLY A 238 -20.98 4.03 -22.45
N LEU A 239 -21.41 3.10 -21.60
CA LEU A 239 -20.76 1.81 -21.36
C LEU A 239 -20.77 0.92 -22.62
N LEU A 240 -21.86 0.95 -23.40
CA LEU A 240 -21.97 0.25 -24.68
C LEU A 240 -21.02 0.77 -25.78
N ARG A 241 -20.61 2.04 -25.71
CA ARG A 241 -19.67 2.64 -26.67
C ARG A 241 -18.23 2.26 -26.38
N SER A 242 -17.81 2.27 -25.11
CA SER A 242 -16.45 1.86 -24.70
C SER A 242 -16.13 0.42 -25.13
N ASN A 243 -17.10 -0.49 -25.00
CA ASN A 243 -16.92 -1.89 -25.41
C ASN A 243 -16.86 -2.07 -26.94
N LYS A 244 -17.44 -1.13 -27.71
CA LYS A 244 -17.33 -1.09 -29.18
C LYS A 244 -15.92 -0.65 -29.62
N GLU A 245 -15.34 0.31 -28.93
CA GLU A 245 -13.97 0.79 -29.19
C GLU A 245 -12.94 -0.30 -28.83
N ALA A 246 -13.12 -1.00 -27.70
CA ALA A 246 -12.30 -2.16 -27.32
C ALA A 246 -12.45 -3.36 -28.28
N ALA A 247 -13.66 -3.63 -28.80
CA ALA A 247 -13.89 -4.68 -29.79
C ALA A 247 -13.31 -4.33 -31.18
N GLN A 248 -13.29 -3.04 -31.55
CA GLN A 248 -12.75 -2.56 -32.83
C GLN A 248 -11.21 -2.56 -32.83
N ALA A 249 -10.57 -2.33 -31.68
CA ALA A 249 -9.12 -2.50 -31.51
C ALA A 249 -8.67 -3.96 -31.65
N ARG A 250 -9.46 -4.94 -31.15
CA ARG A 250 -9.18 -6.39 -31.30
C ARG A 250 -9.50 -6.95 -32.69
N GLY A 251 -10.29 -6.24 -33.50
CA GLY A 251 -10.72 -6.68 -34.83
C GLY A 251 -9.72 -6.42 -35.97
N ALA A 252 -8.63 -5.69 -35.73
CA ALA A 252 -7.66 -5.35 -36.77
C ALA A 252 -6.62 -6.46 -37.04
N ALA A 253 -6.61 -7.56 -36.29
CA ALA A 253 -5.57 -8.60 -36.35
C ALA A 253 -6.08 -10.03 -36.65
N ALA A 254 -7.31 -10.23 -37.13
CA ALA A 254 -7.80 -11.57 -37.50
C ALA A 254 -8.51 -11.57 -38.85
N GLY A 255 -7.92 -12.29 -39.81
CA GLY A 255 -8.49 -12.51 -41.14
C GLY A 255 -9.75 -13.40 -41.10
N ASP A 256 -10.57 -13.22 -42.14
CA ASP A 256 -11.83 -13.90 -42.41
C ASP A 256 -11.81 -15.42 -42.18
N GLY A 257 -12.67 -15.91 -41.27
CA GLY A 257 -12.91 -17.33 -41.11
C GLY A 257 -13.75 -17.73 -39.90
N ALA A 258 -15.03 -18.00 -40.15
CA ALA A 258 -15.93 -18.88 -39.39
C ALA A 258 -16.49 -18.42 -38.02
N GLY A 259 -17.83 -18.23 -38.00
CA GLY A 259 -18.68 -18.47 -36.83
C GLY A 259 -18.92 -17.27 -35.90
N THR A 260 -19.76 -16.32 -36.33
CA THR A 260 -20.32 -15.27 -35.46
C THR A 260 -21.26 -15.89 -34.41
N LYS A 261 -20.69 -16.41 -33.30
CA LYS A 261 -21.44 -16.50 -32.04
C LYS A 261 -21.69 -15.06 -31.60
N ALA A 262 -22.96 -14.66 -31.54
CA ALA A 262 -23.36 -13.38 -30.99
C ALA A 262 -22.80 -13.26 -29.58
N ALA A 263 -21.75 -12.44 -29.41
CA ALA A 263 -21.24 -12.09 -28.10
C ALA A 263 -22.34 -11.34 -27.37
N SER A 264 -22.93 -11.95 -26.35
CA SER A 264 -23.81 -11.29 -25.39
C SER A 264 -23.06 -10.08 -24.86
N ASN A 265 -23.56 -8.87 -25.12
CA ASN A 265 -22.92 -7.64 -24.68
C ASN A 265 -23.20 -7.51 -23.17
N LYS A 266 -22.40 -8.21 -22.36
CA LYS A 266 -22.51 -8.25 -20.91
C LYS A 266 -21.90 -6.98 -20.35
N ILE A 267 -22.75 -6.12 -19.81
CA ILE A 267 -22.34 -4.89 -19.13
C ILE A 267 -22.23 -5.24 -17.65
N VAL A 268 -21.09 -4.91 -17.08
CA VAL A 268 -20.71 -5.34 -15.74
C VAL A 268 -20.53 -4.08 -14.90
N ASP A 269 -21.37 -3.92 -13.89
CA ASP A 269 -21.33 -2.80 -12.95
C ASP A 269 -21.39 -3.27 -11.50
N PHE A 270 -21.24 -2.38 -10.53
CA PHE A 270 -21.35 -2.72 -9.11
C PHE A 270 -22.20 -1.71 -8.35
N GLU A 271 -22.86 -2.20 -7.31
CA GLU A 271 -23.59 -1.37 -6.35
C GLU A 271 -22.81 -1.34 -5.03
N LEU A 272 -22.80 -0.18 -4.38
CA LEU A 272 -22.31 -0.04 -3.00
C LEU A 272 -23.44 -0.49 -2.08
N GLU A 273 -23.19 -1.48 -1.23
CA GLU A 273 -24.23 -2.00 -0.33
C GLU A 273 -24.42 -1.12 0.91
N ASN A 274 -23.36 -0.44 1.36
CA ASN A 274 -23.35 0.26 2.64
C ASN A 274 -23.20 1.77 2.45
N GLN A 275 -23.97 2.54 3.24
CA GLN A 275 -23.75 3.97 3.45
C GLN A 275 -22.54 4.16 4.39
N GLN A 276 -21.96 5.35 4.36
CA GLN A 276 -20.68 5.70 4.98
C GLN A 276 -20.53 5.08 6.39
N ASP A 277 -19.38 4.43 6.63
CA ASP A 277 -18.86 3.83 7.89
C ASP A 277 -18.91 2.30 8.06
N GLU A 278 -19.78 1.57 7.34
CA GLU A 278 -19.80 0.10 7.36
C GLU A 278 -18.95 -0.52 6.23
N GLY A 279 -17.64 -0.28 6.22
CA GLY A 279 -16.71 -0.99 5.33
C GLY A 279 -16.22 -2.31 5.93
N PHE A 280 -15.83 -3.28 5.11
CA PHE A 280 -15.12 -4.46 5.59
C PHE A 280 -13.66 -4.11 5.91
N ARG A 281 -13.14 -4.69 7.00
CA ARG A 281 -11.72 -4.56 7.38
C ARG A 281 -10.88 -5.55 6.58
N LEU A 282 -9.65 -5.15 6.25
CA LEU A 282 -8.73 -6.01 5.49
C LEU A 282 -8.39 -7.29 6.27
N GLU A 283 -8.59 -8.44 5.62
CA GLU A 283 -8.15 -9.72 6.15
C GLU A 283 -6.62 -9.75 6.29
N ALA A 284 -6.13 -10.49 7.29
CA ALA A 284 -4.70 -10.64 7.58
C ALA A 284 -3.93 -9.33 7.84
N ARG A 285 -4.61 -8.28 8.34
CA ARG A 285 -3.99 -7.01 8.79
C ARG A 285 -2.83 -7.19 9.77
N GLU A 286 -2.87 -8.25 10.56
CA GLU A 286 -1.80 -8.65 11.49
C GLU A 286 -0.52 -9.16 10.82
N ASN A 287 -0.58 -9.49 9.53
CA ASN A 287 0.55 -9.99 8.76
C ASN A 287 1.25 -8.89 7.98
N VAL A 288 0.76 -7.63 8.05
CA VAL A 288 1.44 -6.48 7.43
C VAL A 288 2.88 -6.41 7.98
N PRO A 289 3.89 -6.35 7.11
CA PRO A 289 5.27 -6.47 7.54
C PRO A 289 5.77 -5.15 8.13
N LEU A 290 6.66 -5.27 9.10
CA LEU A 290 7.40 -4.15 9.67
C LEU A 290 8.85 -4.22 9.20
N CYS A 291 9.47 -3.05 9.03
CA CYS A 291 10.87 -2.94 8.66
C CYS A 291 11.72 -2.60 9.89
N ILE A 292 12.62 -3.50 10.26
CA ILE A 292 13.57 -3.23 11.33
C ILE A 292 14.94 -2.92 10.73
N THR A 293 15.45 -1.72 11.00
CA THR A 293 16.80 -1.31 10.60
C THR A 293 17.82 -1.78 11.64
N VAL A 294 18.66 -2.73 11.24
CA VAL A 294 19.77 -3.24 12.05
C VAL A 294 21.08 -2.62 11.57
N ASN A 295 21.62 -1.72 12.38
CA ASN A 295 22.89 -1.07 12.10
C ASN A 295 24.04 -1.96 12.58
N VAL A 296 25.00 -2.23 11.69
CA VAL A 296 26.08 -3.18 11.95
C VAL A 296 27.30 -2.43 12.45
N LEU A 297 27.67 -2.66 13.71
CA LEU A 297 28.91 -2.16 14.30
C LEU A 297 30.00 -3.25 14.23
N PRO A 298 31.29 -2.89 14.41
CA PRO A 298 32.39 -3.88 14.29
C PRO A 298 32.27 -5.08 15.24
N LYS A 299 31.70 -4.87 16.44
CA LYS A 299 31.54 -5.92 17.46
C LYS A 299 30.08 -6.26 17.73
N THR A 300 29.19 -5.28 17.69
CA THR A 300 27.80 -5.35 18.16
C THR A 300 26.81 -4.90 17.08
N TYR A 301 25.52 -4.87 17.43
CA TYR A 301 24.44 -4.38 16.58
C TYR A 301 23.71 -3.24 17.29
N LEU A 302 23.21 -2.28 16.50
CA LEU A 302 22.45 -1.14 17.00
C LEU A 302 21.09 -1.08 16.30
N LEU A 303 20.03 -0.95 17.09
CA LEU A 303 18.66 -0.72 16.61
C LEU A 303 18.26 0.72 16.86
N ASP A 304 17.37 1.24 16.02
CA ASP A 304 16.85 2.62 16.10
C ASP A 304 17.97 3.65 16.30
N ALA A 305 18.88 3.69 15.32
CA ALA A 305 19.95 4.67 15.28
C ALA A 305 19.35 6.07 15.10
N THR A 306 19.82 7.02 15.91
CA THR A 306 19.51 8.43 15.66
C THR A 306 20.19 8.92 14.38
N ILE A 307 19.77 10.07 13.86
CA ILE A 307 20.38 10.69 12.67
C ILE A 307 21.91 10.80 12.77
N ASP A 308 22.42 11.13 13.95
CA ASP A 308 23.86 11.24 14.22
C ASP A 308 24.55 9.87 14.19
N GLU A 309 23.93 8.88 14.83
CA GLU A 309 24.44 7.49 14.84
C GLU A 309 24.42 6.89 13.43
N GLU A 310 23.35 7.15 12.68
CA GLU A 310 23.15 6.68 11.30
C GLU A 310 24.20 7.25 10.35
N ALA A 311 24.57 8.52 10.51
CA ALA A 311 25.65 9.16 9.74
C ALA A 311 27.04 8.59 10.05
N CYS A 312 27.24 8.02 11.25
CA CYS A 312 28.52 7.44 11.65
C CYS A 312 28.68 5.97 11.24
N ILE A 313 27.56 5.26 11.01
CA ILE A 313 27.58 3.81 10.77
C ILE A 313 27.67 3.53 9.27
N PRO A 314 28.70 2.78 8.81
CA PRO A 314 28.97 2.59 7.39
C PRO A 314 28.01 1.60 6.72
N SER A 315 27.45 0.66 7.48
CA SER A 315 26.60 -0.42 6.95
C SER A 315 25.41 -0.73 7.85
N ARG A 316 24.26 -0.92 7.23
CA ARG A 316 22.98 -1.25 7.86
C ARG A 316 22.23 -2.29 7.03
N VAL A 317 21.41 -3.07 7.71
CA VAL A 317 20.59 -4.12 7.12
C VAL A 317 19.15 -3.85 7.49
N HIS A 318 18.31 -3.61 6.50
CA HIS A 318 16.87 -3.49 6.66
C HIS A 318 16.26 -4.88 6.53
N VAL A 319 15.57 -5.32 7.57
CA VAL A 319 14.91 -6.63 7.62
C VAL A 319 13.41 -6.38 7.66
N ILE A 320 12.72 -6.79 6.61
CA ILE A 320 11.28 -6.61 6.47
C ILE A 320 10.61 -7.95 6.74
N ALA A 321 9.92 -8.03 7.88
CA ALA A 321 9.34 -9.27 8.36
C ALA A 321 7.93 -9.05 8.93
N SER A 322 7.10 -10.06 8.75
CA SER A 322 5.77 -10.14 9.33
C SER A 322 5.83 -10.60 10.79
N ARG A 323 4.74 -10.39 11.54
CA ARG A 323 4.56 -10.88 12.91
C ARG A 323 4.81 -12.38 13.05
N THR A 324 4.45 -13.15 12.02
CA THR A 324 4.64 -14.61 11.94
C THR A 324 6.12 -15.05 11.82
N GLY A 325 7.05 -14.09 11.71
CA GLY A 325 8.46 -14.35 11.46
C GLY A 325 8.79 -14.67 10.00
N ARG A 326 7.81 -14.53 9.09
CA ARG A 326 8.04 -14.61 7.64
C ARG A 326 8.80 -13.37 7.17
N ILE A 327 9.92 -13.58 6.52
CA ILE A 327 10.74 -12.52 5.92
C ILE A 327 10.21 -12.24 4.52
N HIS A 328 9.93 -10.98 4.21
CA HIS A 328 9.50 -10.54 2.88
C HIS A 328 10.68 -10.05 2.06
N ALA A 329 11.54 -9.23 2.66
CA ALA A 329 12.70 -8.67 2.00
C ALA A 329 13.82 -8.40 3.00
N VAL A 330 15.07 -8.50 2.53
CA VAL A 330 16.25 -8.07 3.27
C VAL A 330 17.06 -7.18 2.33
N LYS A 331 17.33 -5.96 2.78
CA LYS A 331 18.08 -4.97 2.00
C LYS A 331 19.31 -4.53 2.79
N VAL A 332 20.48 -4.73 2.21
CA VAL A 332 21.74 -4.26 2.78
C VAL A 332 22.06 -2.91 2.15
N GLN A 333 22.31 -1.92 2.99
CA GLN A 333 22.72 -0.58 2.55
C GLN A 333 24.01 -0.20 3.28
N GLY A 334 25.03 0.21 2.55
CA GLY A 334 26.29 0.60 3.14
C GLY A 334 27.46 0.53 2.18
N SER A 335 28.58 1.13 2.58
CA SER A 335 29.84 1.11 1.81
C SER A 335 30.77 -0.02 2.23
N GLN A 336 30.56 -0.61 3.41
CA GLN A 336 31.44 -1.64 3.97
C GLN A 336 30.89 -3.05 3.73
N GLU A 337 31.78 -3.97 3.37
CA GLU A 337 31.48 -5.38 3.22
C GLU A 337 31.08 -6.02 4.56
N ILE A 338 30.02 -6.84 4.54
CA ILE A 338 29.49 -7.52 5.71
C ILE A 338 29.62 -9.02 5.51
N ALA A 339 30.25 -9.72 6.45
CA ALA A 339 30.32 -11.17 6.43
C ALA A 339 28.92 -11.80 6.53
N SER A 340 28.66 -12.86 5.75
CA SER A 340 27.35 -13.54 5.71
C SER A 340 26.86 -14.01 7.09
N GLY A 341 27.76 -14.44 7.97
CA GLY A 341 27.42 -14.80 9.36
C GLY A 341 26.81 -13.64 10.15
N ARG A 342 27.30 -12.42 9.94
CA ARG A 342 26.79 -11.21 10.61
C ARG A 342 25.43 -10.79 10.06
N ILE A 343 25.19 -11.00 8.77
CA ILE A 343 23.89 -10.73 8.13
C ILE A 343 22.83 -11.68 8.69
N ASN A 344 23.13 -12.97 8.81
CA ASN A 344 22.20 -13.95 9.37
C ASN A 344 21.84 -13.65 10.83
N GLU A 345 22.80 -13.18 11.62
CA GLU A 345 22.55 -12.72 12.99
C GLU A 345 21.66 -11.47 13.01
N ALA A 346 21.94 -10.49 12.14
CA ALA A 346 21.10 -9.30 11.99
C ALA A 346 19.65 -9.66 11.60
N ILE A 347 19.46 -10.61 10.69
CA ILE A 347 18.13 -11.12 10.30
C ILE A 347 17.40 -11.73 11.50
N ARG A 348 18.09 -12.52 12.34
CA ARG A 348 17.49 -13.12 13.55
C ARG A 348 17.05 -12.06 14.56
N ILE A 349 17.91 -11.05 14.79
CA ILE A 349 17.59 -9.93 15.67
C ILE A 349 16.41 -9.15 15.10
N GLY A 350 16.46 -8.77 13.82
CA GLY A 350 15.41 -8.04 13.13
C GLY A 350 14.06 -8.74 13.18
N THR A 351 14.02 -10.05 12.90
CA THR A 351 12.78 -10.85 12.94
C THR A 351 12.18 -10.92 14.35
N THR A 352 13.03 -11.11 15.37
CA THR A 352 12.57 -11.14 16.77
C THR A 352 11.98 -9.79 17.17
N GLN A 353 12.63 -8.69 16.79
CA GLN A 353 12.16 -7.35 17.15
C GLN A 353 10.94 -6.93 16.33
N ALA A 354 10.84 -7.34 15.06
CA ALA A 354 9.66 -7.10 14.23
C ALA A 354 8.41 -7.73 14.86
N SER A 355 8.50 -8.97 15.34
CA SER A 355 7.37 -9.62 16.02
C SER A 355 6.94 -8.87 17.29
N ARG A 356 7.89 -8.40 18.10
CA ARG A 356 7.62 -7.64 19.32
C ARG A 356 7.01 -6.27 19.03
N LEU A 357 7.52 -5.58 18.01
CA LEU A 357 7.01 -4.28 17.60
C LEU A 357 5.59 -4.41 17.02
N ALA A 358 5.32 -5.44 16.23
CA ALA A 358 3.98 -5.73 15.70
C ALA A 358 2.97 -6.00 16.82
N ASP A 359 3.35 -6.80 17.83
CA ASP A 359 2.48 -7.08 18.98
C ASP A 359 2.20 -5.81 19.81
N ALA A 360 3.21 -4.95 20.00
CA ALA A 360 3.07 -3.69 20.72
C ALA A 360 2.19 -2.68 19.98
N LEU A 361 2.42 -2.49 18.68
CA LEU A 361 1.63 -1.60 17.83
C LEU A 361 0.16 -2.02 17.78
N ARG A 362 -0.09 -3.32 17.63
CA ARG A 362 -1.45 -3.85 17.68
C ARG A 362 -2.13 -3.56 19.01
N ALA A 363 -1.44 -3.80 20.14
CA ALA A 363 -2.01 -3.54 21.46
C ALA A 363 -2.37 -2.06 21.66
N GLN A 364 -1.61 -1.14 21.06
CA GLN A 364 -1.92 0.28 21.09
C GLN A 364 -3.13 0.62 20.21
N LEU A 365 -3.17 0.12 18.97
CA LEU A 365 -4.28 0.36 18.04
C LEU A 365 -5.60 -0.26 18.50
N ASP A 366 -5.55 -1.44 19.14
CA ASP A 366 -6.73 -2.08 19.72
C ASP A 366 -7.24 -1.34 20.97
N ALA A 367 -6.36 -0.63 21.69
CA ALA A 367 -6.76 0.21 22.82
C ALA A 367 -7.44 1.50 22.35
N GLU A 368 -6.88 2.17 21.34
CA GLU A 368 -7.48 3.36 20.71
C GLU A 368 -8.88 3.04 20.15
N ALA A 369 -9.03 1.91 19.46
CA ALA A 369 -10.33 1.50 18.92
C ALA A 369 -11.40 1.17 19.98
N GLY A 370 -11.00 0.82 21.21
CA GLY A 370 -11.95 0.58 22.30
C GLY A 370 -12.45 1.86 22.97
N ASP A 371 -11.61 2.89 23.03
CA ASP A 371 -11.98 4.19 23.60
C ASP A 371 -12.98 4.96 22.72
N ASP A 372 -13.02 4.67 21.41
CA ASP A 372 -13.99 5.25 20.47
C ASP A 372 -15.40 4.66 20.63
N GLU A 373 -15.52 3.34 20.85
CA GLU A 373 -16.81 2.67 21.07
C GLU A 373 -17.48 3.16 22.38
N ASP A 374 -16.70 3.41 23.43
CA ASP A 374 -17.20 3.94 24.71
C ASP A 374 -17.63 5.43 24.62
N GLN A 375 -17.10 6.20 23.66
CA GLN A 375 -17.48 7.61 23.43
C GLN A 375 -18.77 7.74 22.62
N GLU A 376 -18.98 6.88 21.61
CA GLU A 376 -20.21 6.86 20.81
C GLU A 376 -21.44 6.44 21.66
N GLU A 377 -21.28 5.47 22.57
CA GLU A 377 -22.37 5.09 23.50
C GLU A 377 -22.74 6.22 24.50
N GLY A 378 -21.81 7.14 24.78
CA GLY A 378 -22.02 8.29 25.66
C GLY A 378 -22.86 9.40 25.02
N GLU A 379 -22.73 9.62 23.71
CA GLU A 379 -23.48 10.65 22.97
C GLU A 379 -24.91 10.20 22.64
N GLU A 380 -25.15 8.91 22.38
CA GLU A 380 -26.53 8.39 22.20
C GLU A 380 -27.33 8.36 23.51
N GLY A 381 -26.66 8.34 24.67
CA GLY A 381 -27.28 8.34 25.99
C GLY A 381 -27.79 9.71 26.48
N GLU A 382 -27.40 10.82 25.86
CA GLU A 382 -27.73 12.18 26.33
C GLU A 382 -28.96 12.81 25.62
N GLU A 383 -29.48 12.19 24.54
CA GLU A 383 -30.64 12.72 23.80
C GLU A 383 -32.02 12.25 24.32
N VAL A 384 -32.10 11.44 25.39
CA VAL A 384 -33.38 10.91 25.89
C VAL A 384 -33.67 11.25 27.37
N ASP A 385 -33.52 12.51 27.80
CA ASP A 385 -34.14 12.96 29.06
C ASP A 385 -34.57 14.44 29.06
N GLY A 386 -35.24 14.88 27.98
CA GLY A 386 -35.62 16.27 27.78
C GLY A 386 -37.06 16.50 27.31
N MET A 387 -38.02 15.62 27.61
CA MET A 387 -39.43 15.90 27.29
C MET A 387 -40.41 15.19 28.24
N ALA A 388 -40.46 15.61 29.50
CA ALA A 388 -41.60 15.35 30.35
C ALA A 388 -41.92 16.55 31.26
N LEU A 389 -43.21 16.91 31.22
CA LEU A 389 -43.97 17.75 32.16
C LEU A 389 -44.10 19.25 31.86
N ASP A 390 -45.22 19.59 31.22
CA ASP A 390 -46.06 20.72 31.63
C ASP A 390 -47.51 20.51 31.18
N VAL A 391 -48.36 19.93 32.05
CA VAL A 391 -49.81 20.20 32.19
C VAL A 391 -50.22 19.98 33.64
#